data_AF-A0A9W6V4T0-F1
#
_entry.id   AF-A0A9W6V4T0-F1
#
_cell.length_a   1.000
_cell.length_b   1.000
_cell.length_c   1.000
_cell.angle_alpha   90.00
_cell.angle_beta   90.00
_cell.angle_gamma   90.00
#
_symmetry.space_group_name_H-M   'P 1'
#
loop_
_entity.id
_entity.type
_entity.pdbx_description
1 polymer ?
#
loop_
_entity_poly.entity_id
_entity_poly.type
_entity_poly.pdbx_seq_one_letter_code
_entity_poly.pdbx_strand_id
1 'polypeptide(L)'
;MTPKPKAPHGGGPGNRRPHHGSGAGASTSVAKAHTAIETEIQAGRPSASSTPNPNPIPGPAGNRPIKAPVDRHHLDKITPNGPPKDRNTVILPEARDGVRADIADIRAGKARWVGGEYITDSGRHYRVEGNGTVYPVDGPGLVHLDRQEYKALQAIIKHNGDVDAAKRSVERDPAMSAGAFEKATEVFKHRGK
;
A
#
# COMPACT_ATOMS: atom_id res chain seq x y z
N MET A 1 35.03 -47.10 55.74
CA MET A 1 36.49 -47.24 55.86
C MET A 1 37.12 -47.09 54.48
N THR A 2 38.24 -46.38 54.38
CA THR A 2 39.09 -46.31 53.16
C THR A 2 39.79 -47.65 52.89
N PRO A 3 40.20 -47.94 51.65
CA PRO A 3 41.59 -47.65 51.28
C PRO A 3 41.87 -47.17 49.82
N LYS A 4 42.86 -46.28 49.71
CA LYS A 4 43.76 -46.08 48.53
C LYS A 4 44.84 -47.21 48.54
N PRO A 5 45.71 -47.45 47.53
CA PRO A 5 46.41 -46.48 46.67
C PRO A 5 46.24 -46.84 45.15
N LYS A 6 47.12 -46.60 44.15
CA LYS A 6 48.48 -46.02 44.04
C LYS A 6 48.66 -45.36 42.65
N ALA A 7 49.84 -44.78 42.39
CA ALA A 7 50.31 -44.30 41.08
C ALA A 7 51.69 -44.91 40.76
N PRO A 8 52.21 -44.74 39.52
CA PRO A 8 53.28 -43.75 39.26
C PRO A 8 53.12 -43.04 37.88
N HIS A 9 53.91 -42.07 37.42
CA HIS A 9 54.68 -40.92 37.94
C HIS A 9 55.49 -40.35 36.74
N GLY A 10 55.72 -39.03 36.68
CA GLY A 10 56.72 -38.38 35.81
C GLY A 10 56.11 -37.45 34.75
N GLY A 11 56.50 -36.17 34.63
CA GLY A 11 57.40 -35.35 35.46
C GLY A 11 57.28 -33.85 35.10
N GLY A 12 57.64 -32.93 36.01
CA GLY A 12 57.74 -31.48 35.72
C GLY A 12 59.09 -31.10 35.09
N PRO A 13 59.57 -29.83 35.15
CA PRO A 13 59.03 -28.60 35.77
C PRO A 13 58.65 -27.52 34.69
N GLY A 14 58.22 -26.28 34.94
CA GLY A 14 57.98 -25.50 36.16
C GLY A 14 58.59 -24.08 36.08
N ASN A 15 57.76 -23.02 35.99
CA ASN A 15 58.07 -21.61 36.32
C ASN A 15 56.74 -20.81 36.34
N ARG A 16 56.32 -20.18 37.44
CA ARG A 16 56.77 -18.89 38.03
C ARG A 16 56.43 -17.66 37.18
N ARG A 17 55.49 -16.84 37.69
CA ARG A 17 55.17 -15.47 37.24
C ARG A 17 56.37 -14.54 37.46
N PRO A 18 56.41 -13.40 36.75
CA PRO A 18 56.31 -12.15 37.52
C PRO A 18 55.25 -11.16 36.99
N HIS A 19 54.98 -10.14 37.81
CA HIS A 19 54.16 -8.97 37.49
C HIS A 19 55.01 -7.84 36.86
N HIS A 20 54.31 -6.83 36.33
CA HIS A 20 54.79 -5.50 35.88
C HIS A 20 55.57 -5.43 34.56
N GLY A 21 55.11 -4.48 33.72
CA GLY A 21 55.72 -4.09 32.45
C GLY A 21 54.76 -3.19 31.67
N SER A 22 54.90 -1.87 31.82
CA SER A 22 54.07 -0.88 31.11
C SER A 22 54.28 -0.95 29.60
N GLY A 23 53.20 -0.93 28.82
CA GLY A 23 53.24 -0.93 27.35
C GLY A 23 52.23 0.05 26.76
N ALA A 24 52.64 1.30 26.58
CA ALA A 24 51.88 2.26 25.78
C ALA A 24 52.09 1.97 24.29
N GLY A 25 51.04 2.06 23.47
CA GLY A 25 51.15 2.05 22.00
C GLY A 25 50.42 0.93 21.26
N ALA A 26 49.09 0.83 21.41
CA ALA A 26 48.26 -0.02 20.52
C ALA A 26 46.85 0.55 20.20
N SER A 27 46.42 1.64 20.85
CA SER A 27 45.03 2.14 20.75
C SER A 27 44.71 2.90 19.45
N THR A 28 45.72 3.29 18.66
CA THR A 28 45.54 4.18 17.49
C THR A 28 45.01 3.45 16.24
N SER A 29 45.08 2.12 16.21
CA SER A 29 44.81 1.32 15.01
C SER A 29 43.33 1.02 14.76
N VAL A 30 42.50 0.98 15.81
CA VAL A 30 41.06 0.66 15.69
C VAL A 30 40.23 1.91 15.40
N ALA A 31 40.56 3.05 16.02
CA ALA A 31 39.82 4.30 15.82
C ALA A 31 39.87 4.78 14.35
N LYS A 32 41.04 4.68 13.68
CA LYS A 32 41.18 5.07 12.26
C LYS A 32 40.34 4.21 11.31
N ALA A 33 40.09 2.95 11.62
CA ALA A 33 39.26 2.07 10.78
C ALA A 33 37.79 2.50 10.79
N HIS A 34 37.26 2.93 11.94
CA HIS A 34 35.88 3.42 12.03
C HIS A 34 35.68 4.76 11.31
N THR A 35 36.61 5.71 11.45
CA THR A 35 36.50 7.03 10.78
C THR A 35 36.59 6.92 9.25
N ALA A 36 37.37 5.98 8.71
CA ALA A 36 37.47 5.75 7.27
C ALA A 36 36.14 5.29 6.67
N ILE A 37 35.49 4.29 7.29
CA ILE A 37 34.20 3.75 6.85
C ILE A 37 33.10 4.84 6.90
N GLU A 38 33.08 5.66 7.94
CA GLU A 38 32.10 6.74 8.10
C GLU A 38 32.29 7.88 7.09
N THR A 39 33.53 8.11 6.63
CA THR A 39 33.82 9.08 5.56
C THR A 39 33.43 8.55 4.17
N GLU A 40 33.61 7.25 3.93
CA GLU A 40 33.37 6.62 2.62
C GLU A 40 31.86 6.38 2.35
N ILE A 41 31.08 6.05 3.39
CA ILE A 41 29.60 5.96 3.30
C ILE A 41 28.97 7.30 2.89
N GLN A 42 29.58 8.43 3.26
CA GLN A 42 29.10 9.76 2.91
C GLN A 42 29.47 10.19 1.49
N ALA A 43 30.54 9.63 0.92
CA ALA A 43 31.00 9.91 -0.45
C ALA A 43 30.30 9.05 -1.53
N GLY A 44 29.80 7.87 -1.16
CA GLY A 44 29.17 6.91 -2.08
C GLY A 44 27.65 7.02 -2.22
N ARG A 45 26.97 7.84 -1.40
CA ARG A 45 25.54 8.11 -1.60
C ARG A 45 25.38 8.97 -2.86
N PRO A 46 24.60 8.56 -3.88
CA PRO A 46 24.03 9.53 -4.81
C PRO A 46 23.13 10.43 -3.97
N SER A 47 23.66 11.60 -3.59
CA SER A 47 22.82 12.72 -3.19
C SER A 47 21.80 12.87 -4.30
N ALA A 48 20.53 12.71 -3.97
CA ALA A 48 19.47 12.88 -4.94
C ALA A 48 19.49 14.36 -5.34
N SER A 49 20.25 14.67 -6.39
CA SER A 49 20.23 15.96 -7.04
C SER A 49 18.81 16.12 -7.56
N SER A 50 18.00 16.80 -6.75
CA SER A 50 16.72 17.33 -7.16
C SER A 50 16.98 18.50 -8.11
N THR A 51 17.57 18.17 -9.26
CA THR A 51 17.44 18.94 -10.49
C THR A 51 15.94 19.18 -10.64
N PRO A 52 15.44 20.40 -10.45
CA PRO A 52 14.00 20.63 -10.45
C PRO A 52 13.48 20.20 -11.80
N ASN A 53 12.56 19.24 -11.84
CA ASN A 53 11.94 18.82 -13.08
C ASN A 53 11.28 20.07 -13.68
N PRO A 54 11.72 20.57 -14.86
CA PRO A 54 11.47 21.97 -15.25
C PRO A 54 9.98 22.30 -15.39
N ASN A 55 9.14 21.27 -15.55
CA ASN A 55 7.70 21.35 -15.32
C ASN A 55 7.34 20.48 -14.09
N PRO A 56 7.06 21.07 -12.91
CA PRO A 56 6.59 20.31 -11.76
C PRO A 56 5.18 19.75 -12.05
N ILE A 57 4.96 18.46 -11.81
CA ILE A 57 3.65 17.82 -12.02
C ILE A 57 2.63 18.49 -11.08
N PRO A 58 1.55 19.10 -11.57
CA PRO A 58 0.59 19.79 -10.73
C PRO A 58 -0.07 18.87 -9.69
N GLY A 59 -0.37 19.42 -8.51
CA GLY A 59 -1.09 18.72 -7.45
C GLY A 59 -0.26 17.66 -6.69
N PRO A 60 -0.93 16.74 -5.96
CA PRO A 60 -0.30 15.69 -5.16
C PRO A 60 0.80 14.88 -5.86
N ALA A 61 0.63 14.56 -7.15
CA ALA A 61 1.54 13.72 -7.92
C ALA A 61 2.95 14.29 -8.10
N GLY A 62 3.14 15.61 -8.08
CA GLY A 62 4.48 16.21 -8.11
C GLY A 62 5.28 16.01 -6.82
N ASN A 63 4.60 15.74 -5.71
CA ASN A 63 5.21 15.70 -4.37
C ASN A 63 5.12 14.33 -3.68
N ARG A 64 4.44 13.33 -4.27
CA ARG A 64 4.35 11.97 -3.70
C ARG A 64 4.12 10.89 -4.77
N PRO A 65 4.59 9.65 -4.56
CA PRO A 65 4.26 8.53 -5.45
C PRO A 65 2.75 8.26 -5.49
N ILE A 66 2.18 8.31 -6.69
CA ILE A 66 0.78 8.00 -6.95
C ILE A 66 0.56 6.48 -6.97
N LYS A 67 -0.43 6.00 -6.21
CA LYS A 67 -0.84 4.59 -6.13
C LYS A 67 -2.21 4.40 -6.81
N ALA A 68 -2.43 3.20 -7.34
CA ALA A 68 -3.72 2.83 -7.93
C ALA A 68 -4.86 2.87 -6.90
N PRO A 69 -6.13 2.93 -7.34
CA PRO A 69 -7.28 2.73 -6.47
C PRO A 69 -7.20 1.41 -5.69
N VAL A 70 -7.72 1.42 -4.46
CA VAL A 70 -7.83 0.21 -3.64
C VAL A 70 -8.86 -0.77 -4.21
N ASP A 71 -8.54 -2.06 -4.19
CA ASP A 71 -9.33 -3.15 -4.79
C ASP A 71 -10.83 -3.09 -4.55
N ARG A 72 -11.28 -2.64 -3.37
CA ARG A 72 -12.71 -2.46 -3.00
C ARG A 72 -13.51 -1.53 -3.92
N HIS A 73 -12.87 -0.81 -4.85
CA HIS A 73 -13.56 -0.09 -5.92
C HIS A 73 -13.91 -0.96 -7.13
N HIS A 74 -13.21 -2.08 -7.37
CA HIS A 74 -13.44 -2.94 -8.52
C HIS A 74 -14.63 -3.87 -8.29
N LEU A 75 -15.59 -3.91 -9.22
CA LEU A 75 -16.84 -4.66 -9.08
C LEU A 75 -16.68 -6.13 -8.63
N ASP A 76 -15.70 -6.85 -9.17
CA ASP A 76 -15.49 -8.27 -8.80
C ASP A 76 -14.92 -8.45 -7.39
N LYS A 77 -14.28 -7.41 -6.84
CA LYS A 77 -13.65 -7.37 -5.51
C LYS A 77 -14.57 -6.84 -4.42
N ILE A 78 -15.78 -6.39 -4.76
CA ILE A 78 -16.80 -6.01 -3.77
C ILE A 78 -17.25 -7.27 -3.02
N THR A 79 -17.19 -7.23 -1.69
CA THR A 79 -17.59 -8.33 -0.82
C THR A 79 -18.97 -8.05 -0.18
N PRO A 80 -19.80 -9.09 0.07
CA PRO A 80 -21.10 -8.96 0.74
C PRO A 80 -21.10 -8.22 2.08
N ASN A 81 -20.00 -8.35 2.83
CA ASN A 81 -19.92 -7.93 4.24
C ASN A 81 -19.05 -6.68 4.45
N GLY A 82 -18.58 -6.03 3.38
CA GLY A 82 -17.81 -4.79 3.49
C GLY A 82 -18.68 -3.62 4.01
N PRO A 83 -18.13 -2.66 4.76
CA PRO A 83 -18.91 -1.53 5.27
C PRO A 83 -19.29 -0.57 4.12
N PRO A 84 -20.59 -0.33 3.85
CA PRO A 84 -21.03 0.64 2.85
C PRO A 84 -20.75 2.07 3.33
N LYS A 85 -20.18 2.91 2.47
CA LYS A 85 -20.00 4.36 2.75
C LYS A 85 -21.18 5.14 2.20
N ASP A 86 -21.26 6.44 2.50
CA ASP A 86 -22.30 7.32 1.96
C ASP A 86 -22.15 7.57 0.45
N ARG A 87 -20.92 7.46 -0.05
CA ARG A 87 -20.57 7.61 -1.46
C ARG A 87 -19.53 6.55 -1.87
N ASN A 88 -19.89 5.71 -2.83
CA ASN A 88 -19.09 4.57 -3.27
C ASN A 88 -18.96 4.59 -4.79
N THR A 89 -17.77 4.89 -5.32
CA THR A 89 -17.51 4.73 -6.76
C THR A 89 -17.11 3.29 -7.07
N VAL A 90 -17.79 2.66 -8.03
CA VAL A 90 -17.51 1.32 -8.54
C VAL A 90 -16.83 1.42 -9.91
N ILE A 91 -15.69 0.76 -10.07
CA ILE A 91 -14.98 0.58 -11.35
C ILE A 91 -15.55 -0.69 -12.01
N LEU A 92 -16.22 -0.52 -13.15
CA LEU A 92 -16.72 -1.63 -13.97
C LEU A 92 -15.54 -2.41 -14.61
N PRO A 93 -15.66 -3.72 -14.91
CA PRO A 93 -14.55 -4.51 -15.43
C PRO A 93 -13.91 -3.95 -16.71
N GLU A 94 -14.73 -3.50 -17.66
CA GLU A 94 -14.30 -2.89 -18.92
C GLU A 94 -13.49 -1.59 -18.73
N ALA A 95 -13.65 -0.91 -17.60
CA ALA A 95 -12.96 0.34 -17.31
C ALA A 95 -11.56 0.15 -16.69
N ARG A 96 -11.21 -1.07 -16.25
CA ARG A 96 -10.00 -1.33 -15.43
C ARG A 96 -8.71 -0.96 -16.13
N ASP A 97 -8.60 -1.28 -17.41
CA ASP A 97 -7.41 -1.00 -18.21
C ASP A 97 -7.31 0.49 -18.55
N GLY A 98 -8.46 1.14 -18.78
CA GLY A 98 -8.55 2.59 -18.88
C GLY A 98 -8.10 3.30 -17.60
N VAL A 99 -8.60 2.88 -16.43
CA VAL A 99 -8.17 3.40 -15.13
C VAL A 99 -6.67 3.18 -14.94
N ARG A 100 -6.14 2.00 -15.26
CA ARG A 100 -4.70 1.69 -15.17
C ARG A 100 -3.84 2.61 -16.04
N ALA A 101 -4.32 2.96 -17.24
CA ALA A 101 -3.69 3.96 -18.10
C ALA A 101 -3.76 5.37 -17.50
N ASP A 102 -4.94 5.79 -17.01
CA ASP A 102 -5.12 7.10 -16.36
C ASP A 102 -4.17 7.30 -15.16
N ILE A 103 -3.95 6.27 -14.33
CA ILE A 103 -2.99 6.34 -13.22
C ILE A 103 -1.55 6.53 -13.73
N ALA A 104 -1.20 5.94 -14.88
CA ALA A 104 0.10 6.17 -15.52
C ALA A 104 0.21 7.60 -16.09
N ASP A 105 -0.87 8.14 -16.66
CA ASP A 105 -0.90 9.51 -17.20
C ASP A 105 -0.88 10.58 -16.11
N ILE A 106 -1.51 10.33 -14.95
CA ILE A 106 -1.36 11.16 -13.74
C ILE A 106 0.10 11.13 -13.25
N ARG A 107 0.74 9.96 -13.19
CA ARG A 107 2.17 9.82 -12.82
C ARG A 107 3.11 10.51 -13.82
N ALA A 108 2.75 10.54 -15.10
CA ALA A 108 3.49 11.22 -16.15
C ALA A 108 3.19 12.73 -16.24
N GLY A 109 2.27 13.26 -15.42
CA GLY A 109 1.88 14.67 -15.42
C GLY A 109 1.07 15.14 -16.63
N LYS A 110 0.46 14.20 -17.38
CA LYS A 110 -0.43 14.53 -18.52
C LYS A 110 -1.84 14.92 -18.06
N ALA A 111 -2.28 14.39 -16.92
CA ALA A 111 -3.60 14.69 -16.37
C ALA A 111 -3.70 16.14 -15.89
N ARG A 112 -4.82 16.80 -16.17
CA ARG A 112 -5.07 18.19 -15.76
C ARG A 112 -5.47 18.23 -14.28
N TRP A 113 -4.85 19.10 -13.50
CA TRP A 113 -5.21 19.31 -12.09
C TRP A 113 -6.17 20.49 -11.94
N VAL A 114 -7.41 20.24 -11.51
CA VAL A 114 -8.48 21.24 -11.39
C VAL A 114 -9.26 21.00 -10.10
N GLY A 115 -9.43 22.03 -9.26
CA GLY A 115 -10.35 21.99 -8.11
C GLY A 115 -10.04 20.94 -7.03
N GLY A 116 -8.84 20.35 -7.01
CA GLY A 116 -8.50 19.23 -6.10
C GLY A 116 -8.61 17.84 -6.74
N GLU A 117 -8.84 17.77 -8.06
CA GLU A 117 -8.99 16.53 -8.82
C GLU A 117 -8.05 16.49 -10.04
N TYR A 118 -7.64 15.28 -10.43
CA TYR A 118 -7.05 15.02 -11.74
C TYR A 118 -8.16 14.64 -12.72
N ILE A 119 -8.18 15.32 -13.86
CA ILE A 119 -9.04 15.06 -15.00
C ILE A 119 -8.15 14.54 -16.14
N THR A 120 -8.36 13.30 -16.57
CA THR A 120 -7.60 12.69 -17.68
C THR A 120 -8.32 12.87 -19.02
N ASP A 121 -7.61 12.62 -20.12
CA ASP A 121 -8.16 12.74 -21.48
C ASP A 121 -9.25 11.70 -21.78
N SER A 122 -9.31 10.61 -21.00
CA SER A 122 -10.42 9.63 -21.06
C SER A 122 -11.72 10.16 -20.43
N GLY A 123 -11.71 11.37 -19.85
CA GLY A 123 -12.85 11.97 -19.15
C GLY A 123 -13.08 11.42 -17.74
N ARG A 124 -12.15 10.66 -17.15
CA ARG A 124 -12.24 10.19 -15.77
C ARG A 124 -11.61 11.17 -14.78
N HIS A 125 -12.28 11.30 -13.64
CA HIS A 125 -11.97 12.22 -12.55
C HIS A 125 -11.46 11.45 -11.33
N TYR A 126 -10.42 11.99 -10.70
CA TYR A 126 -9.68 11.30 -9.64
C TYR A 126 -9.25 12.26 -8.52
N ARG A 127 -9.46 11.85 -7.26
CA ARG A 127 -8.86 12.50 -6.09
C ARG A 127 -7.63 11.70 -5.63
N VAL A 128 -6.75 12.33 -4.85
CA VAL A 128 -5.59 11.66 -4.25
C VAL A 128 -5.59 11.88 -2.75
N GLU A 129 -5.60 10.79 -1.99
CA GLU A 129 -5.49 10.80 -0.54
C GLU A 129 -4.09 11.28 -0.07
N GLY A 130 -3.97 11.64 1.21
CA GLY A 130 -2.70 12.06 1.82
C GLY A 130 -1.55 11.06 1.60
N ASN A 131 -1.87 9.77 1.57
CA ASN A 131 -0.97 8.63 1.38
C ASN A 131 -0.56 8.36 -0.09
N GLY A 132 -1.05 9.13 -1.07
CA GLY A 132 -0.82 8.95 -2.51
C GLY A 132 -1.77 8.00 -3.23
N THR A 133 -2.73 7.37 -2.53
CA THR A 133 -3.76 6.51 -3.12
C THR A 133 -4.76 7.34 -3.91
N VAL A 134 -5.01 6.94 -5.16
CA VAL A 134 -6.05 7.55 -6.00
C VAL A 134 -7.43 7.01 -5.61
N TYR A 135 -8.41 7.90 -5.55
CA TYR A 135 -9.83 7.59 -5.40
C TYR A 135 -10.56 7.97 -6.70
N PRO A 136 -11.24 7.03 -7.40
CA PRO A 136 -12.04 7.34 -8.58
C PRO A 136 -13.30 8.13 -8.18
N VAL A 137 -13.55 9.25 -8.86
CA VAL A 137 -14.67 10.15 -8.54
C VAL A 137 -15.84 9.90 -9.50
N ASP A 138 -15.60 10.10 -10.80
CA ASP A 138 -16.62 10.09 -11.85
C ASP A 138 -16.00 9.89 -13.25
N GLY A 139 -16.81 9.56 -14.25
CA GLY A 139 -16.42 9.44 -15.66
C GLY A 139 -16.63 8.04 -16.26
N PRO A 140 -16.26 7.82 -17.53
CA PRO A 140 -16.63 6.61 -18.27
C PRO A 140 -16.24 5.30 -17.58
N GLY A 141 -17.25 4.49 -17.23
CA GLY A 141 -17.08 3.19 -16.56
C GLY A 141 -16.82 3.27 -15.04
N LEU A 142 -16.99 4.46 -14.45
CA LEU A 142 -17.03 4.68 -13.01
C LEU A 142 -18.49 4.96 -12.61
N VAL A 143 -19.09 4.11 -11.78
CA VAL A 143 -20.49 4.26 -11.36
C VAL A 143 -20.55 4.67 -9.90
N HIS A 144 -21.17 5.82 -9.63
CA HIS A 144 -21.46 6.26 -8.26
C HIS A 144 -22.62 5.47 -7.67
N LEU A 145 -22.45 4.89 -6.49
CA LEU A 145 -23.52 4.30 -5.69
C LEU A 145 -23.58 4.94 -4.30
N ASP A 146 -24.78 5.33 -3.87
CA ASP A 146 -25.00 5.75 -2.49
C ASP A 146 -24.91 4.56 -1.50
N ARG A 147 -25.16 4.81 -0.20
CA ARG A 147 -25.12 3.77 0.84
C ARG A 147 -26.13 2.65 0.62
N GLN A 148 -27.33 2.95 0.14
CA GLN A 148 -28.43 2.01 -0.08
C GLN A 148 -28.23 1.23 -1.38
N GLU A 149 -27.89 1.93 -2.46
CA GLU A 149 -27.55 1.33 -3.76
C GLU A 149 -26.37 0.35 -3.63
N TYR A 150 -25.34 0.72 -2.86
CA TYR A 150 -24.20 -0.17 -2.60
C TYR A 150 -24.59 -1.38 -1.72
N LYS A 151 -25.45 -1.21 -0.71
CA LYS A 151 -26.03 -2.33 0.06
C LYS A 151 -26.82 -3.29 -0.82
N ALA A 152 -27.65 -2.78 -1.72
CA ALA A 152 -28.39 -3.59 -2.68
C ALA A 152 -27.43 -4.39 -3.58
N LEU A 153 -26.36 -3.77 -4.09
CA LEU A 153 -25.33 -4.46 -4.86
C LEU A 153 -24.65 -5.57 -4.05
N GLN A 154 -24.33 -5.33 -2.77
CA GLN A 154 -23.78 -6.36 -1.88
C GLN A 154 -24.76 -7.52 -1.64
N ALA A 155 -26.06 -7.25 -1.52
CA ALA A 155 -27.09 -8.29 -1.40
C ALA A 155 -27.20 -9.12 -2.69
N ILE A 156 -27.20 -8.48 -3.88
CA ILE A 156 -27.21 -9.19 -5.17
C ILE A 156 -25.95 -10.06 -5.32
N ILE A 157 -24.78 -9.53 -4.94
CA ILE A 157 -23.50 -10.28 -4.92
C ILE A 157 -23.58 -11.47 -3.96
N LYS A 158 -24.15 -11.31 -2.76
CA LYS A 158 -24.34 -12.38 -1.77
C LYS A 158 -25.24 -13.50 -2.26
N HIS A 159 -26.27 -13.16 -3.04
CA HIS A 159 -27.25 -14.08 -3.58
C HIS A 159 -26.96 -14.47 -5.05
N ASN A 160 -25.70 -14.33 -5.49
CA ASN A 160 -25.21 -14.76 -6.81
C ASN A 160 -26.02 -14.22 -8.02
N GLY A 161 -26.60 -13.03 -7.90
CA GLY A 161 -27.43 -12.42 -8.94
C GLY A 161 -28.94 -12.62 -8.79
N ASP A 162 -29.41 -13.44 -7.84
CA ASP A 162 -30.84 -13.54 -7.52
C ASP A 162 -31.33 -12.26 -6.82
N VAL A 163 -31.94 -11.38 -7.61
CA VAL A 163 -32.45 -10.08 -7.17
C VAL A 163 -33.61 -10.23 -6.19
N ASP A 164 -34.43 -11.27 -6.30
CA ASP A 164 -35.58 -11.45 -5.40
C ASP A 164 -35.16 -12.03 -4.05
N ALA A 165 -34.21 -12.97 -4.02
CA ALA A 165 -33.58 -13.39 -2.78
C ALA A 165 -32.80 -12.24 -2.13
N ALA A 166 -32.10 -11.42 -2.92
CA ALA A 166 -31.41 -10.23 -2.42
C ALA A 166 -32.37 -9.22 -1.78
N LYS A 167 -33.51 -8.91 -2.41
CA LYS A 167 -34.58 -8.05 -1.85
C LYS A 167 -35.11 -8.60 -0.52
N ARG A 168 -35.52 -9.88 -0.47
CA ARG A 168 -35.98 -10.55 0.76
C ARG A 168 -34.92 -10.52 1.87
N SER A 169 -33.64 -10.58 1.52
CA SER A 169 -32.54 -10.57 2.50
C SER A 169 -32.37 -9.22 3.24
N VAL A 170 -32.84 -8.11 2.64
CA VAL A 170 -32.74 -6.75 3.19
C VAL A 170 -34.09 -6.09 3.48
N GLU A 171 -35.20 -6.80 3.28
CA GLU A 171 -36.58 -6.33 3.51
C GLU A 171 -36.82 -5.82 4.94
N ARG A 172 -36.07 -6.34 5.92
CA ARG A 172 -36.12 -5.91 7.33
C ARG A 172 -35.17 -4.77 7.69
N ASP A 173 -34.40 -4.24 6.73
CA ASP A 173 -33.53 -3.08 6.95
C ASP A 173 -34.31 -1.78 6.64
N PRO A 174 -34.68 -0.98 7.66
CA PRO A 174 -35.48 0.23 7.45
C PRO A 174 -34.72 1.33 6.71
N ALA A 175 -33.41 1.17 6.48
CA ALA A 175 -32.60 2.10 5.70
C ALA A 175 -32.58 1.78 4.19
N MET A 176 -33.31 0.77 3.70
CA MET A 176 -33.39 0.44 2.28
C MET A 176 -34.56 1.14 1.59
N SER A 177 -34.29 1.86 0.50
CA SER A 177 -35.34 2.38 -0.39
C SER A 177 -35.71 1.37 -1.49
N ALA A 178 -36.93 1.53 -2.03
CA ALA A 178 -37.40 0.71 -3.15
C ALA A 178 -36.55 0.87 -4.43
N GLY A 179 -35.98 2.05 -4.66
CA GLY A 179 -35.15 2.35 -5.84
C GLY A 179 -33.71 1.81 -5.77
N ALA A 180 -33.19 1.50 -4.57
CA ALA A 180 -31.80 1.09 -4.38
C ALA A 180 -31.37 -0.12 -5.24
N PHE A 181 -32.32 -1.00 -5.61
CA PHE A 181 -32.05 -2.18 -6.42
C PHE A 181 -31.89 -1.89 -7.93
N GLU A 182 -32.47 -0.83 -8.47
CA GLU A 182 -32.49 -0.57 -9.91
C GLU A 182 -31.07 -0.45 -10.47
N LYS A 183 -30.33 0.56 -9.98
CA LYS A 183 -28.96 0.84 -10.37
C LYS A 183 -27.96 -0.23 -9.90
N ALA A 184 -28.24 -0.87 -8.75
CA ALA A 184 -27.44 -1.99 -8.26
C ALA A 184 -27.52 -3.22 -9.19
N THR A 185 -28.71 -3.53 -9.71
CA THR A 185 -28.91 -4.57 -10.72
C THR A 185 -28.23 -4.20 -12.03
N GLU A 186 -28.33 -2.96 -12.50
CA GLU A 186 -27.59 -2.52 -13.69
C GLU A 186 -26.07 -2.71 -13.52
N VAL A 187 -25.48 -2.20 -12.43
CA VAL A 187 -24.05 -2.40 -12.14
C VAL A 187 -23.68 -3.90 -12.07
N PHE A 188 -24.52 -4.73 -11.46
CA PHE A 188 -24.25 -6.16 -11.35
C PHE A 188 -24.18 -6.87 -12.72
N LYS A 189 -24.92 -6.41 -13.74
CA LYS A 189 -24.84 -6.95 -15.12
C LYS A 189 -23.44 -6.81 -15.74
N HIS A 190 -22.55 -6.00 -15.19
CA HIS A 190 -21.17 -5.88 -15.66
C HIS A 190 -20.23 -6.89 -15.01
N ARG A 191 -20.63 -7.56 -13.93
CA ARG A 191 -19.77 -8.47 -13.16
C ARG A 191 -19.43 -9.73 -13.97
N GLY A 192 -18.16 -10.11 -13.98
CA GLY A 192 -17.69 -11.29 -14.73
C GLY A 192 -17.68 -11.15 -16.26
N LYS A 193 -17.80 -9.92 -16.79
CA LYS A 193 -17.46 -9.58 -18.18
C LYS A 193 -15.98 -9.25 -18.34
#